data_AF-A0A951GYQ1-F1
#
_entry.id   AF-A0A951GYQ1-F1
#
_cell.length_a   1.000
_cell.length_b   1.000
_cell.length_c   1.000
_cell.angle_alpha   90.00
_cell.angle_beta   90.00
_cell.angle_gamma   90.00
#
_symmetry.space_group_name_H-M   'P 1'
#
loop_
_entity.id
_entity.type
_entity.pdbx_description
1 polymer ?
#
loop_
_entity_poly.entity_id
_entity_poly.type
_entity_poly.pdbx_seq_one_letter_code
_entity_poly.pdbx_strand_id
1 'polypeptide(L)'
;MPLPATWKRPRSGHPQPGPITRLLPRRPGIPAVELRLPWFYERGPGRTIDTLASTFEQLDSRGVPELDEPRLAAAHFNWLVMSIPLNQAMLLGQDEPATPAELKRYADAGVRTFLAAYGKR
;
A
#
# COMPACT_ATOMS: atom_id res chain seq x y z
N MET A 1 4.73 -20.90 23.72
CA MET A 1 5.50 -21.33 22.52
C MET A 1 6.64 -20.33 22.33
N PRO A 2 7.91 -20.70 22.52
CA PRO A 2 9.02 -19.74 22.51
C PRO A 2 9.51 -19.47 21.08
N LEU A 3 9.97 -18.24 20.83
CA LEU A 3 10.50 -17.80 19.52
C LEU A 3 11.84 -18.49 19.18
N PRO A 4 12.13 -18.77 17.89
CA PRO A 4 13.35 -19.46 17.47
C PRO A 4 14.64 -18.62 17.64
N ALA A 5 15.74 -19.33 17.94
CA ALA A 5 17.05 -18.82 18.37
C ALA A 5 17.88 -18.05 17.30
N THR A 6 17.29 -17.67 16.17
CA THR A 6 17.97 -16.95 15.09
C THR A 6 17.79 -15.43 15.16
N TRP A 7 16.98 -14.92 16.10
CA TRP A 7 16.87 -13.48 16.38
C TRP A 7 18.05 -12.98 17.24
N LYS A 8 19.25 -12.95 16.66
CA LYS A 8 20.36 -12.20 17.27
C LYS A 8 20.08 -10.71 17.12
N ARG A 9 19.81 -10.02 18.23
CA ARG A 9 19.77 -8.55 18.30
C ARG A 9 21.06 -7.99 17.67
N PRO A 10 21.00 -6.98 16.78
CA PRO A 10 22.20 -6.30 16.31
C PRO A 10 22.92 -5.67 17.50
N ARG A 11 24.20 -6.02 17.68
CA ARG A 11 25.09 -5.27 18.57
C ARG A 11 25.31 -3.89 17.93
N SER A 12 24.98 -2.85 18.69
CA SER A 12 25.39 -1.44 18.55
C SER A 12 26.09 -1.09 17.23
N GLY A 13 25.30 -0.60 16.27
CA GLY A 13 25.76 -0.03 15.01
C GLY A 13 24.54 0.20 14.13
N HIS A 14 24.27 1.45 13.77
CA HIS A 14 23.12 1.82 12.95
C HIS A 14 23.00 0.91 11.71
N PRO A 15 21.79 0.44 11.34
CA PRO A 15 21.61 -0.37 10.14
C PRO A 15 22.10 0.43 8.93
N GLN A 16 23.06 -0.12 8.20
CA GLN A 16 23.50 0.42 6.91
C GLN A 16 22.29 0.44 5.97
N PRO A 17 21.93 1.60 5.39
CA PRO A 17 20.77 1.67 4.53
C PRO A 17 21.08 0.95 3.21
N GLY A 18 20.10 0.18 2.72
CA GLY A 18 20.21 -0.66 1.53
C GLY A 18 20.50 0.11 0.22
N PRO A 19 20.72 -0.61 -0.89
CA PRO A 19 21.28 -0.05 -2.13
C PRO A 19 20.48 1.10 -2.77
N ILE A 20 19.18 1.23 -2.46
CA ILE A 20 18.30 2.27 -3.01
C ILE A 20 18.67 3.68 -2.51
N THR A 21 19.36 3.79 -1.37
CA THR A 21 19.77 5.08 -0.78
C THR A 21 20.98 5.72 -1.45
N ARG A 22 21.66 5.01 -2.38
CA ARG A 22 22.95 5.43 -2.94
C ARG A 22 22.88 6.04 -4.35
N LEU A 23 21.75 5.94 -5.07
CA LEU A 23 21.71 6.27 -6.52
C LEU A 23 20.89 7.50 -6.93
N LEU A 24 20.55 8.40 -6.00
CA LEU A 24 19.97 9.70 -6.37
C LEU A 24 20.96 10.82 -6.07
N PRO A 25 21.30 11.68 -7.05
CA PRO A 25 22.21 12.79 -6.81
C PRO A 25 21.63 13.74 -5.75
N ARG A 26 22.42 14.02 -4.71
CA ARG A 26 22.08 15.03 -3.69
C ARG A 26 22.01 16.40 -4.38
N ARG A 27 20.80 16.91 -4.59
CA ARG A 27 20.59 18.33 -4.92
C ARG A 27 20.81 19.17 -3.65
N PRO A 28 21.70 20.18 -3.66
CA PRO A 28 21.87 21.08 -2.52
C PRO A 28 20.55 21.82 -2.23
N GLY A 29 20.12 21.87 -0.96
CA GLY A 29 18.98 22.69 -0.51
C GLY A 29 17.67 21.95 -0.17
N ILE A 30 17.61 20.62 -0.22
CA ILE A 30 16.42 19.85 0.21
C ILE A 30 16.71 19.15 1.56
N PRO A 31 15.95 19.44 2.64
CA PRO A 31 16.12 18.76 3.92
C PRO A 31 15.79 17.27 3.81
N ALA A 32 16.48 16.48 4.64
CA ALA A 32 16.54 15.02 4.59
C ALA A 32 15.17 14.34 4.77
N VAL A 33 14.87 13.35 3.89
CA VAL A 33 13.94 12.20 3.97
C VAL A 33 12.55 12.31 4.62
N GLU A 34 12.40 13.02 5.74
CA GLU A 34 11.22 13.17 6.59
C GLU A 34 10.08 13.92 5.88
N LEU A 35 10.42 14.88 5.01
CA LEU A 35 9.48 15.59 4.14
C LEU A 35 8.93 14.76 2.98
N ARG A 36 9.40 13.52 2.78
CA ARG A 36 9.05 12.72 1.59
C ARG A 36 7.89 11.75 1.82
N LEU A 37 7.71 11.25 3.05
CA LEU A 37 6.70 10.23 3.32
C LEU A 37 5.26 10.77 3.29
N PRO A 38 4.94 11.93 3.89
CA PRO A 38 3.62 12.54 3.73
C PRO A 38 3.32 12.88 2.27
N TRP A 39 4.30 13.45 1.55
CA TRP A 39 4.15 13.77 0.13
C TRP A 39 3.96 12.53 -0.75
N PHE A 40 4.70 11.45 -0.47
CA PHE A 40 4.55 10.16 -1.15
C PHE A 40 3.16 9.55 -0.90
N TYR A 41 2.68 9.64 0.35
CA TYR A 41 1.34 9.19 0.69
C TYR A 41 0.27 9.99 -0.05
N GLU A 42 0.31 11.33 0.06
CA GLU A 42 -0.65 12.24 -0.56
C GLU A 42 -0.71 12.08 -2.08
N ARG A 43 0.46 11.94 -2.72
CA ARG A 43 0.55 11.82 -4.19
C ARG A 43 0.38 10.40 -4.71
N GLY A 44 0.48 9.39 -3.84
CA GLY A 44 0.33 7.98 -4.19
C GLY A 44 -0.99 7.41 -3.66
N PRO A 45 -0.96 6.60 -2.57
CA PRO A 45 -2.16 5.95 -2.05
C PRO A 45 -3.28 6.93 -1.66
N GLY A 46 -2.96 8.06 -1.04
CA GLY A 46 -3.94 9.05 -0.58
C GLY A 46 -4.85 9.55 -1.70
N ARG A 47 -4.25 10.04 -2.80
CA ARG A 47 -5.00 10.45 -4.00
C ARG A 47 -5.87 9.34 -4.59
N THR A 48 -5.34 8.11 -4.63
CA THR A 48 -6.07 6.95 -5.15
C THR A 48 -7.28 6.63 -4.27
N ILE A 49 -7.11 6.66 -2.96
CA ILE A 49 -8.16 6.46 -1.97
C ILE A 49 -9.25 7.53 -2.11
N ASP A 50 -8.88 8.80 -2.24
CA ASP A 50 -9.87 9.88 -2.39
C ASP A 50 -10.68 9.73 -3.70
N THR A 51 -10.02 9.31 -4.79
CA THR A 51 -10.69 9.04 -6.08
C THR A 51 -11.67 7.87 -5.97
N LEU A 52 -11.27 6.79 -5.29
CA LEU A 52 -12.12 5.63 -5.04
C LEU A 52 -13.32 6.00 -4.15
N ALA A 53 -13.10 6.82 -3.12
CA ALA A 53 -14.16 7.28 -2.22
C ALA A 53 -15.26 8.03 -3.00
N SER A 54 -14.87 9.01 -3.83
CA SER A 54 -15.84 9.74 -4.68
C SER A 54 -16.55 8.83 -5.68
N THR A 55 -15.89 7.77 -6.15
CA THR A 55 -16.51 6.78 -7.04
C THR A 55 -17.54 5.95 -6.28
N PHE A 56 -17.22 5.53 -5.06
CA PHE A 56 -18.13 4.74 -4.22
C PHE A 56 -19.36 5.54 -3.79
N GLU A 57 -19.20 6.82 -3.43
CA GLU A 57 -20.33 7.73 -3.15
C GLU A 57 -21.28 7.86 -4.36
N GLN A 58 -20.72 7.97 -5.57
CA GLN A 58 -21.53 8.01 -6.80
C GLN A 58 -22.27 6.69 -7.04
N LEU A 59 -21.70 5.55 -6.66
CA LEU A 59 -22.35 4.24 -6.78
C LEU A 59 -23.42 4.02 -5.70
N ASP A 60 -23.20 4.53 -4.48
CA ASP A 60 -24.20 4.50 -3.40
C ASP A 60 -25.45 5.33 -3.76
N SER A 61 -25.26 6.51 -4.38
CA SER A 61 -26.40 7.32 -4.87
C SER A 61 -27.27 6.58 -5.92
N ARG A 62 -26.78 5.47 -6.48
CA ARG A 62 -27.48 4.57 -7.41
C ARG A 62 -27.98 3.28 -6.75
N GLY A 63 -27.83 3.19 -5.43
CA GLY A 63 -28.32 2.11 -4.59
C GLY A 63 -27.48 0.83 -4.68
N VAL A 64 -26.15 0.89 -4.55
CA VAL A 64 -25.30 -0.30 -4.75
C VAL A 64 -24.48 -0.69 -3.51
N PRO A 65 -24.08 0.23 -2.61
CA PRO A 65 -24.22 -0.01 -1.15
C PRO A 65 -24.23 1.25 -0.24
N GLU A 66 -25.01 1.24 0.85
CA GLU A 66 -24.97 2.29 1.89
C GLU A 66 -23.61 2.24 2.61
N LEU A 67 -22.74 3.20 2.32
CA LEU A 67 -21.39 3.28 2.88
C LEU A 67 -21.32 4.42 3.88
N ASP A 68 -21.42 4.12 5.18
CA ASP A 68 -21.35 5.12 6.25
C ASP A 68 -20.02 5.89 6.25
N GLU A 69 -18.91 5.24 5.88
CA GLU A 69 -17.58 5.84 5.77
C GLU A 69 -16.92 5.54 4.41
N PRO A 70 -17.29 6.26 3.33
CA PRO A 70 -16.84 5.96 1.97
C PRO A 70 -15.32 5.97 1.80
N ARG A 71 -14.65 6.90 2.50
CA ARG A 71 -13.18 7.01 2.46
C ARG A 71 -12.48 5.85 3.16
N LEU A 72 -13.04 5.35 4.26
CA LEU A 72 -12.51 4.18 4.94
C LEU A 72 -12.69 2.92 4.09
N ALA A 73 -13.87 2.75 3.47
CA ALA A 73 -14.12 1.68 2.51
C ALA A 73 -13.14 1.73 1.32
N ALA A 74 -12.88 2.92 0.77
CA ALA A 74 -11.88 3.13 -0.28
C ALA A 74 -10.46 2.77 0.16
N ALA A 75 -10.07 3.12 1.39
CA ALA A 75 -8.78 2.72 1.95
C ALA A 75 -8.67 1.20 2.08
N HIS A 76 -9.71 0.53 2.58
CA HIS A 76 -9.75 -0.93 2.65
C HIS A 76 -9.63 -1.56 1.27
N PHE A 77 -10.40 -1.08 0.28
CA PHE A 77 -10.32 -1.57 -1.10
C PHE A 77 -8.91 -1.42 -1.68
N ASN A 78 -8.32 -0.23 -1.56
CA ASN A 78 -6.97 0.04 -2.03
C ASN A 78 -5.95 -0.95 -1.43
N TRP A 79 -6.00 -1.17 -0.12
CA TRP A 79 -5.03 -2.04 0.56
C TRP A 79 -5.29 -3.53 0.34
N LEU A 80 -6.53 -3.96 0.13
CA LEU A 80 -6.85 -5.32 -0.29
C LEU A 80 -6.22 -5.67 -1.66
N VAL A 81 -6.15 -4.70 -2.57
CA VAL A 81 -5.56 -4.89 -3.90
C VAL A 81 -4.05 -4.69 -3.91
N MET A 82 -3.56 -3.63 -3.26
CA MET A 82 -2.18 -3.14 -3.44
C MET A 82 -1.16 -3.69 -2.44
N SER A 83 -1.57 -4.11 -1.24
CA SER A 83 -0.62 -4.35 -0.13
C SER A 83 0.40 -5.44 -0.45
N ILE A 84 -0.03 -6.57 -1.03
CA ILE A 84 0.85 -7.70 -1.35
C ILE A 84 1.92 -7.31 -2.38
N PRO A 85 1.57 -6.87 -3.61
CA PRO A 85 2.58 -6.56 -4.62
C PRO A 85 3.46 -5.38 -4.21
N LEU A 86 2.90 -4.38 -3.50
CA LEU A 86 3.68 -3.23 -3.02
C LEU A 86 4.73 -3.64 -2.00
N ASN A 87 4.34 -4.42 -0.99
CA ASN A 87 5.27 -4.83 0.07
C ASN A 87 6.34 -5.79 -0.46
N GLN A 88 6.00 -6.68 -1.40
CA GLN A 88 6.98 -7.53 -2.06
C GLN A 88 8.03 -6.69 -2.81
N ALA A 89 7.59 -5.73 -3.63
CA ALA A 89 8.48 -4.85 -4.37
C ALA A 89 9.37 -4.01 -3.42
N MET A 90 8.80 -3.46 -2.35
CA MET A 90 9.54 -2.56 -1.44
C MET A 90 10.48 -3.28 -0.48
N LEU A 91 10.11 -4.46 0.02
CA LEU A 91 10.82 -5.12 1.13
C LEU A 91 11.74 -6.24 0.66
N LEU A 92 11.40 -6.90 -0.45
CA LEU A 92 12.16 -8.04 -0.95
C LEU A 92 13.12 -7.65 -2.08
N GLY A 93 13.02 -6.42 -2.59
CA GLY A 93 13.94 -5.87 -3.60
C GLY A 93 14.09 -6.78 -4.82
N GLN A 94 13.03 -7.51 -5.20
CA GLN A 94 13.06 -8.42 -6.33
C GLN A 94 13.18 -7.59 -7.61
N ASP A 95 14.13 -7.95 -8.48
CA ASP A 95 14.31 -7.28 -9.77
C ASP A 95 13.15 -7.59 -10.74
N GLU A 96 12.47 -8.71 -10.52
CA GLU A 96 11.32 -9.15 -11.31
C GLU A 96 10.00 -8.71 -10.64
N PRO A 97 9.20 -7.87 -11.32
CA PRO A 97 7.90 -7.47 -10.80
C PRO A 97 6.91 -8.64 -10.81
N ALA A 98 5.87 -8.55 -9.98
CA ALA A 98 4.75 -9.49 -10.02
C ALA A 98 4.20 -9.61 -11.45
N THR A 99 3.95 -10.84 -11.88
CA THR A 99 3.43 -11.11 -13.22
C THR A 99 2.01 -10.55 -13.36
N PRO A 100 1.55 -10.27 -14.60
CA PRO A 100 0.18 -9.82 -14.83
C PRO A 100 -0.88 -10.78 -14.27
N ALA A 101 -0.61 -12.10 -14.29
CA ALA A 101 -1.50 -13.11 -13.75
C ALA A 101 -1.60 -13.03 -12.21
N GLU A 102 -0.49 -12.80 -11.52
CA GLU A 102 -0.48 -12.61 -10.06
C GLU A 102 -1.20 -11.32 -9.67
N LEU A 103 -0.92 -10.22 -10.37
CA LEU A 103 -1.60 -8.94 -10.15
C LEU A 103 -3.11 -9.09 -10.34
N LYS A 104 -3.55 -9.79 -11.41
CA LYS A 104 -4.97 -10.09 -11.62
C LYS A 104 -5.55 -10.91 -10.48
N ARG A 105 -4.84 -11.94 -10.02
CA ARG A 105 -5.30 -12.78 -8.89
C ARG A 105 -5.47 -11.96 -7.61
N TYR A 106 -4.54 -11.05 -7.29
CA TYR A 106 -4.65 -10.18 -6.12
C TYR A 106 -5.83 -9.22 -6.25
N ALA A 107 -6.01 -8.60 -7.42
CA ALA A 107 -7.14 -7.73 -7.69
C ALA A 107 -8.48 -8.48 -7.55
N ASP A 108 -8.63 -9.64 -8.21
CA ASP A 108 -9.85 -10.44 -8.14
C ASP A 108 -10.18 -10.87 -6.70
N ALA A 109 -9.17 -11.25 -5.91
CA ALA A 109 -9.34 -11.63 -4.51
C ALA A 109 -9.73 -10.42 -3.64
N GLY A 110 -9.08 -9.27 -3.82
CA GLY A 110 -9.40 -8.04 -3.10
C GLY A 110 -10.82 -7.56 -3.38
N VAL A 111 -11.24 -7.56 -4.65
CA VAL A 111 -12.61 -7.20 -5.07
C VAL A 111 -13.64 -8.15 -4.46
N ARG A 112 -13.42 -9.47 -4.51
CA ARG A 112 -14.35 -10.44 -3.90
C ARG A 112 -14.53 -10.20 -2.40
N THR A 113 -13.43 -10.01 -1.68
CA THR A 113 -13.47 -9.73 -0.23
C THR A 113 -14.18 -8.41 0.06
N PHE A 114 -13.89 -7.36 -0.71
CA PHE A 114 -14.54 -6.07 -0.55
C PHE A 114 -16.05 -6.17 -0.77
N LEU A 115 -16.50 -6.79 -1.86
CA LEU A 115 -17.92 -6.95 -2.16
C LEU A 115 -18.64 -7.85 -1.15
N ALA A 116 -17.97 -8.85 -0.58
CA ALA A 116 -18.55 -9.67 0.48
C ALA A 116 -18.80 -8.88 1.79
N ALA A 117 -17.99 -7.85 2.05
CA ALA A 117 -18.11 -7.01 3.25
C ALA A 117 -18.99 -5.77 3.03
N TYR A 118 -18.93 -5.16 1.85
CA TYR A 118 -19.53 -3.86 1.53
C TYR A 118 -20.62 -3.92 0.47
N GLY A 119 -20.77 -5.03 -0.26
CA GLY A 119 -21.84 -5.16 -1.26
C GLY A 119 -23.20 -5.32 -0.61
N LYS A 120 -24.26 -4.92 -1.31
CA LYS A 120 -25.63 -5.24 -0.91
C LYS A 120 -25.81 -6.76 -0.79
N ARG A 121 -26.42 -7.18 0.31
CA ARG A 121 -26.90 -8.56 0.48
C ARG A 121 -28.12 -8.84 -0.39
#